data_AF-A0A1F7JA15-F1
#
_entry.id   AF-A0A1F7JA15-F1
#
_cell.length_a   1.000
_cell.length_b   1.000
_cell.length_c   1.000
_cell.angle_alpha   90.00
_cell.angle_beta   90.00
_cell.angle_gamma   90.00
#
_symmetry.space_group_name_H-M   'P 1'
#
loop_
_entity.id
_entity.type
_entity.pdbx_description
1 polymer ?
#
loop_
_entity_poly.entity_id
_entity_poly.type
_entity_poly.pdbx_seq_one_letter_code
_entity_poly.pdbx_strand_id
1 'polypeptide(L)'
;MDNKPFSLKELQKLLQSKELDLRIPFESMTKKEKDILAKTVKLSEEVGELSNDILSVLSLQRKSKLLKFDKKNLYEEFADIIISTIILANATRVDISRAVKDKMKKITSLYIKDRA
;
A
#
# COMPACT_ATOMS: atom_id res chain seq x y z
N MET A 1 28.47 -8.54 -28.40
CA MET A 1 27.33 -9.13 -27.68
C MET A 1 26.15 -9.03 -28.63
N ASP A 2 25.57 -10.18 -29.02
CA ASP A 2 24.45 -10.21 -29.97
C ASP A 2 23.24 -9.46 -29.41
N ASN A 3 22.87 -8.37 -30.07
CA ASN A 3 21.77 -7.49 -29.67
C ASN A 3 20.43 -8.00 -30.24
N LYS A 4 20.17 -9.30 -30.09
CA LYS A 4 18.93 -9.91 -30.59
C LYS A 4 17.78 -9.57 -29.64
N PRO A 5 16.65 -9.02 -30.14
CA PRO A 5 15.52 -8.71 -29.29
C PRO A 5 14.98 -9.99 -28.65
N PHE A 6 14.88 -9.96 -27.33
CA PHE A 6 14.42 -11.06 -26.51
C PHE A 6 12.90 -11.05 -26.42
N SER A 7 12.24 -12.16 -26.76
CA SER A 7 10.79 -12.26 -26.64
C SER A 7 10.34 -12.41 -25.19
N LEU A 8 9.10 -12.00 -24.88
CA LEU A 8 8.52 -12.20 -23.54
C LEU A 8 8.48 -13.68 -23.12
N LYS A 9 8.32 -14.61 -24.08
CA LYS A 9 8.37 -16.05 -23.80
C LYS A 9 9.77 -16.52 -23.43
N GLU A 10 10.79 -16.02 -24.12
CA GLU A 10 12.18 -16.33 -23.78
C GLU A 10 12.53 -15.73 -22.41
N LEU A 11 11.99 -14.54 -22.09
CA LEU A 11 12.13 -13.93 -20.75
C LEU A 11 11.49 -14.74 -19.64
N GLN A 12 10.25 -15.19 -19.84
CA GLN A 12 9.60 -16.06 -18.86
C GLN A 12 10.41 -17.33 -18.61
N LYS A 13 10.91 -17.98 -19.67
CA LYS A 13 11.74 -19.18 -19.54
C LYS A 13 13.06 -18.92 -18.80
N LEU A 14 13.72 -17.80 -19.11
CA LEU A 14 14.96 -17.39 -18.43
C LEU A 14 14.73 -17.05 -16.96
N LEU A 15 13.64 -16.35 -16.63
CA LEU A 15 13.33 -16.00 -15.25
C LEU A 15 12.91 -17.23 -14.45
N GLN A 16 12.16 -18.17 -15.05
CA GLN A 16 11.84 -19.45 -14.40
C GLN A 16 13.11 -20.25 -14.07
N SER A 17 14.09 -20.32 -14.99
CA SER A 17 15.33 -21.05 -14.73
C SER A 17 16.23 -20.39 -13.68
N LYS A 18 16.00 -19.10 -13.39
CA LYS A 18 16.73 -18.30 -12.39
C LYS A 18 15.90 -17.96 -11.15
N GLU A 19 14.68 -18.50 -11.03
CA GLU A 19 13.73 -18.05 -10.00
C GLU A 19 14.29 -18.27 -8.59
N LEU A 20 14.99 -19.38 -8.34
CA LEU A 20 15.63 -19.66 -7.06
C LEU A 20 16.76 -18.67 -6.74
N ASP A 21 17.55 -18.28 -7.75
CA ASP A 21 18.64 -17.30 -7.59
C ASP A 21 18.11 -15.88 -7.36
N LEU A 22 16.93 -15.58 -7.90
CA LEU A 22 16.28 -14.27 -7.82
C LEU A 22 15.33 -14.14 -6.62
N ARG A 23 15.01 -15.25 -5.96
CA ARG A 23 14.16 -15.24 -4.77
C ARG A 23 14.89 -14.54 -3.64
N ILE A 24 14.19 -13.61 -2.99
CA ILE A 24 14.55 -13.18 -1.65
C ILE A 24 14.18 -14.36 -0.73
N PRO A 25 15.15 -15.01 -0.06
CA PRO A 25 14.85 -16.16 0.79
C PRO A 25 14.04 -15.69 2.01
N PHE A 26 12.76 -16.05 2.05
CA PHE A 26 11.87 -15.83 3.21
C PHE A 26 11.90 -16.99 4.21
N GLU A 27 12.90 -17.88 4.09
CA GLU A 27 12.96 -19.17 4.78
C GLU A 27 13.01 -19.07 6.31
N SER A 28 13.34 -17.89 6.86
CA SER A 28 13.43 -17.63 8.29
C SER A 28 12.21 -16.92 8.90
N MET A 29 11.16 -16.63 8.13
CA MET A 29 10.02 -15.88 8.66
C MET A 29 9.09 -16.72 9.54
N THR A 30 8.86 -16.24 10.75
CA THR A 30 7.83 -16.73 11.66
C THR A 30 6.42 -16.49 11.11
N LYS A 31 5.43 -17.22 11.63
CA LYS A 31 4.00 -16.99 11.31
C LYS A 31 3.58 -15.55 11.58
N LYS A 32 4.11 -14.92 12.64
CA LYS A 32 3.81 -13.54 13.01
C LYS A 32 4.33 -12.55 11.96
N GLU A 33 5.57 -12.74 11.49
CA GLU A 33 6.15 -11.83 10.49
C GLU A 33 5.42 -11.96 9.14
N LYS A 34 5.02 -13.18 8.75
CA LYS A 34 4.18 -13.40 7.56
C LYS A 34 2.83 -12.69 7.66
N ASP A 35 2.19 -12.76 8.83
CA ASP A 35 0.94 -12.07 9.11
C ASP A 35 1.08 -10.53 9.05
N ILE A 36 2.19 -9.97 9.57
CA ILE A 36 2.50 -8.54 9.46
C ILE A 36 2.68 -8.14 7.99
N LEU A 37 3.42 -8.93 7.20
CA LEU A 37 3.59 -8.64 5.77
C LEU A 37 2.26 -8.69 5.01
N ALA A 38 1.42 -9.70 5.26
CA ALA A 38 0.11 -9.79 4.63
C ALA A 38 -0.78 -8.58 4.94
N LYS A 39 -0.80 -8.13 6.21
CA LYS A 39 -1.53 -6.92 6.62
C LYS A 39 -0.96 -5.64 6.02
N THR A 40 0.36 -5.60 5.80
CA THR A 40 1.02 -4.47 5.11
C THR A 40 0.63 -4.42 3.63
N VAL A 41 0.56 -5.58 2.96
CA VAL A 41 0.07 -5.67 1.58
C VAL A 41 -1.40 -5.25 1.50
N LYS A 42 -2.25 -5.68 2.45
CA LYS A 42 -3.65 -5.24 2.49
C LYS A 42 -3.77 -3.72 2.65
N LEU A 43 -3.01 -3.10 3.55
CA LEU A 43 -2.97 -1.63 3.65
C LEU A 43 -2.53 -0.97 2.33
N SER A 44 -1.58 -1.57 1.61
CA SER A 44 -1.12 -1.05 0.31
C SER A 44 -2.18 -1.16 -0.78
N GLU A 45 -3.01 -2.21 -0.74
CA GLU A 45 -4.18 -2.38 -1.60
C GLU A 45 -5.18 -1.23 -1.40
N GLU A 46 -5.62 -0.96 -0.15
CA GLU A 46 -6.63 0.09 0.11
C GLU A 46 -6.12 1.48 -0.29
N VAL A 47 -4.82 1.73 -0.13
CA VAL A 47 -4.20 2.99 -0.62
C VAL A 47 -4.30 3.10 -2.14
N GLY A 48 -4.15 1.97 -2.85
CA GLY A 48 -4.32 1.89 -4.30
C GLY A 48 -5.77 2.13 -4.72
N GLU A 49 -6.73 1.57 -3.99
CA GLU A 49 -8.17 1.76 -4.24
C GLU A 49 -8.59 3.21 -3.99
N LEU A 50 -8.21 3.80 -2.86
CA LEU A 50 -8.41 5.24 -2.62
C LEU A 50 -7.76 6.10 -3.71
N SER A 51 -6.54 5.76 -4.16
CA SER A 51 -5.87 6.48 -5.25
C SER A 51 -6.67 6.41 -6.55
N ASN A 52 -7.25 5.26 -6.89
CA ASN A 52 -8.10 5.10 -8.06
C ASN A 52 -9.38 5.96 -7.96
N ASP A 53 -9.96 6.05 -6.77
CA ASP A 53 -11.16 6.85 -6.51
C ASP A 53 -10.89 8.36 -6.52
N ILE A 54 -9.76 8.80 -5.95
CA ILE A 54 -9.32 10.20 -6.06
C ILE A 54 -9.11 10.59 -7.54
N LEU A 55 -8.51 9.73 -8.35
CA LEU A 55 -8.38 9.99 -9.79
C LEU A 55 -9.75 10.08 -10.48
N SER A 56 -10.75 9.32 -10.00
CA SER A 56 -12.12 9.40 -10.51
C SER A 56 -12.79 10.72 -10.13
N VAL A 57 -12.64 11.17 -8.88
CA VAL A 57 -13.12 12.48 -8.41
C VAL A 57 -12.52 13.63 -9.22
N LEU A 58 -11.22 13.56 -9.51
CA LEU A 58 -10.50 14.57 -10.29
C LEU A 58 -10.73 14.44 -11.81
N SER A 59 -11.56 13.48 -12.25
CA SER A 59 -11.81 13.20 -13.67
C SER A 59 -10.54 12.87 -14.49
N LEU A 60 -9.53 12.30 -13.84
CA LEU A 60 -8.25 11.90 -14.45
C LEU A 60 -8.22 10.43 -14.90
N GLN A 61 -9.30 9.68 -14.71
CA GLN A 61 -9.46 8.31 -15.22
C GLN A 61 -9.97 8.28 -16.66
N ARG A 62 -9.83 7.12 -17.32
CA ARG A 62 -10.43 6.86 -18.64
C ARG A 62 -11.96 7.00 -18.56
N LYS A 63 -12.59 7.58 -19.59
CA LYS A 63 -14.04 7.86 -19.65
C LYS A 63 -14.93 6.69 -19.23
N SER A 64 -14.60 5.47 -19.66
CA SER A 64 -15.37 4.26 -19.32
C SER A 64 -15.38 3.91 -17.83
N LYS A 65 -14.34 4.31 -17.07
CA LYS A 65 -14.28 4.15 -15.62
C LYS A 65 -15.09 5.23 -14.89
N LEU A 66 -15.02 6.48 -15.36
CA LEU A 66 -15.76 7.59 -14.77
C LEU A 66 -17.28 7.38 -14.79
N LEU A 67 -17.80 6.74 -15.84
CA LEU A 67 -19.22 6.39 -15.95
C LEU A 67 -19.72 5.43 -14.85
N LYS A 68 -18.81 4.71 -14.19
CA LYS A 68 -19.11 3.72 -13.14
C LYS A 68 -18.78 4.23 -11.74
N PHE A 69 -18.26 5.44 -11.61
CA PHE A 69 -17.83 5.98 -10.33
C PHE A 69 -19.02 6.39 -9.48
N ASP A 70 -19.07 5.91 -8.24
CA ASP A 70 -19.98 6.38 -7.19
C ASP A 70 -19.16 7.05 -6.08
N LYS A 71 -19.58 8.25 -5.67
CA LYS A 71 -18.95 8.99 -4.58
C LYS A 71 -19.04 8.26 -3.23
N LYS A 72 -19.98 7.32 -3.06
CA LYS A 72 -20.05 6.49 -1.84
C LYS A 72 -18.79 5.65 -1.64
N ASN A 73 -18.24 5.11 -2.73
CA ASN A 73 -17.02 4.30 -2.71
C ASN A 73 -15.87 5.07 -2.05
N LEU A 74 -15.71 6.35 -2.35
CA LEU A 74 -14.66 7.19 -1.77
C LEU A 74 -14.66 7.18 -0.22
N TYR A 75 -15.84 7.23 0.42
CA TYR A 75 -15.92 7.23 1.88
C TYR A 75 -15.55 5.86 2.47
N GLU A 76 -15.90 4.79 1.77
CA GLU A 76 -15.55 3.41 2.13
C GLU A 76 -14.02 3.23 2.05
N GLU A 77 -13.39 3.72 0.97
CA GLU A 77 -11.93 3.64 0.81
C GLU A 77 -11.14 4.38 1.91
N PHE A 78 -11.63 5.54 2.35
CA PHE A 78 -11.03 6.23 3.51
C PHE A 78 -11.17 5.40 4.80
N ALA A 79 -12.32 4.74 4.99
CA ALA A 79 -12.56 3.90 6.15
C ALA A 79 -11.67 2.65 6.12
N ASP A 80 -11.53 2.00 4.96
CA ASP A 80 -10.72 0.79 4.79
C ASP A 80 -9.24 1.05 5.07
N ILE A 81 -8.69 2.20 4.67
CA ILE A 81 -7.34 2.60 5.09
C ILE A 81 -7.21 2.70 6.61
N ILE A 82 -8.17 3.34 7.29
CA ILE A 82 -8.12 3.50 8.74
C ILE A 82 -8.18 2.13 9.42
N ILE A 83 -9.11 1.27 8.98
CA ILE A 83 -9.30 -0.08 9.51
C ILE A 83 -8.05 -0.93 9.29
N SER A 84 -7.54 -0.98 8.07
CA SER A 84 -6.33 -1.73 7.71
C SER A 84 -5.10 -1.23 8.48
N THR A 85 -4.99 0.07 8.72
CA THR A 85 -3.93 0.65 9.56
C THR A 85 -4.02 0.17 11.00
N ILE A 86 -5.22 0.16 11.59
CA ILE A 86 -5.43 -0.31 12.98
C ILE A 86 -5.15 -1.82 13.08
N ILE A 87 -5.56 -2.62 12.09
CA ILE A 87 -5.27 -4.06 12.03
C ILE A 87 -3.76 -4.32 12.03
N LEU A 88 -2.99 -3.55 11.24
CA LEU A 88 -1.53 -3.64 11.22
C LEU A 88 -0.89 -3.17 12.54
N ALA A 89 -1.41 -2.11 13.14
CA ALA A 89 -0.97 -1.63 14.46
C ALA A 89 -1.17 -2.71 15.54
N ASN A 90 -2.31 -3.41 15.53
CA ASN A 90 -2.59 -4.51 16.44
C ASN A 90 -1.59 -5.67 16.25
N ALA A 91 -1.27 -6.03 15.00
CA ALA A 91 -0.30 -7.09 14.70
C ALA A 91 1.12 -6.76 15.19
N THR A 92 1.46 -5.48 15.18
CA THR A 92 2.76 -4.93 15.61
C THR A 92 2.77 -4.49 17.08
N ARG A 93 1.64 -4.61 17.80
CA ARG A 93 1.45 -4.21 19.20
C ARG A 93 1.68 -2.71 19.44
N VAL A 94 1.31 -1.89 18.47
CA VAL A 94 1.36 -0.43 18.57
C VAL A 94 0.08 0.08 19.22
N ASP A 95 0.20 0.85 20.31
CA ASP A 95 -0.89 1.67 20.83
C ASP A 95 -1.10 2.87 19.91
N ILE A 96 -1.97 2.69 18.92
CA ILE A 96 -2.19 3.69 17.87
C ILE A 96 -2.83 4.97 18.44
N SER A 97 -3.68 4.87 19.46
CA SER A 97 -4.30 6.03 20.11
C SER A 97 -3.26 6.90 20.80
N ARG A 98 -2.34 6.29 21.55
CA ARG A 98 -1.22 7.03 22.15
C ARG A 98 -0.29 7.61 21.08
N ALA A 99 0.06 6.83 20.07
CA ALA A 99 0.95 7.28 18.99
C ALA A 99 0.39 8.51 18.26
N VAL A 100 -0.90 8.50 17.91
CA VAL A 100 -1.58 9.65 17.28
C VAL A 100 -1.63 10.84 18.23
N LYS A 101 -2.00 10.64 19.50
CA LYS A 101 -2.08 11.72 20.50
C LYS A 101 -0.74 12.42 20.69
N ASP A 102 0.35 11.66 20.83
CA ASP A 102 1.69 12.22 21.04
C ASP A 102 2.21 12.92 19.77
N LYS A 103 1.93 12.35 18.58
CA LYS A 103 2.24 13.01 17.31
C LYS A 103 1.47 14.32 17.13
N MET A 104 0.18 14.35 17.48
CA MET A 104 -0.66 15.56 17.40
C MET A 104 -0.16 16.65 18.33
N LYS A 105 0.20 16.33 19.58
CA LYS A 105 0.83 17.30 20.50
C LYS A 105 2.11 17.88 19.91
N LYS A 106 2.96 17.05 19.30
CA LYS A 106 4.20 17.51 18.67
C LYS A 106 3.91 18.46 17.50
N ILE A 107 2.90 18.16 16.69
CA ILE A 107 2.50 19.02 15.56
C ILE A 107 1.98 20.37 16.04
N THR A 108 1.10 20.38 17.04
CA THR A 108 0.49 21.62 17.54
C THR A 108 1.45 22.48 18.36
N SER A 109 2.41 21.87 19.05
CA SER A 109 3.39 22.61 19.86
C SER A 109 4.59 23.15 19.09
N LEU A 110 5.09 22.42 18.09
CA LEU A 110 6.28 22.81 17.33
C LEU A 110 5.89 23.53 16.02
N TYR A 111 5.10 22.89 15.16
CA TYR A 111 4.90 23.41 13.80
C TYR A 111 3.92 24.58 13.70
N ILE A 112 2.96 24.69 14.60
CA ILE A 112 2.01 25.83 14.59
C ILE A 112 2.67 27.07 15.20
N LYS A 113 3.53 26.90 16.22
CA LYS A 113 4.26 28.02 16.83
C LYS A 113 5.35 28.57 15.92
N ASP A 114 5.99 27.74 15.10
CA ASP A 114 7.00 28.20 14.12
C ASP A 114 6.39 28.95 12.93
N ARG A 115 5.05 28.94 12.78
CA ARG A 115 4.32 29.63 11.70
C ARG A 115 3.53 30.86 12.18
N ALA A 116 3.49 31.10 13.49
CA ALA A 116 2.83 32.26 14.11
C ALA A 116 3.87 33.33 14.46
#